data_AF-A0A7C2BSX4-F1
#
_entry.id   AF-A0A7C2BSX4-F1
#
_cell.length_a   1.000
_cell.length_b   1.000
_cell.length_c   1.000
_cell.angle_alpha   90.00
_cell.angle_beta   90.00
_cell.angle_gamma   90.00
#
_symmetry.space_group_name_H-M   'P 1'
#
loop_
_entity.id
_entity.type
_entity.pdbx_description
1 polymer ?
#
loop_
_entity_poly.entity_id
_entity_poly.type
_entity_poly.pdbx_seq_one_letter_code
_entity_poly.pdbx_strand_id
1 'polypeptide(L)'
;MSKIGERLLRGATIRVAAQVVSAIVGIMLIPFVIAKLGARLYGVWVIIGTITGYYGLLDLGLSSALGRFVSRYLGRGDKDEANGYITSAFYVFCAGGIIAFIVTALVAFLCRIMIADPQDAKMFSYALLIAGSA
;
A
#
# COMPACT_ATOMS: atom_id res chain seq x y z
N MET A 1 14.59 -30.43 -16.82
CA MET A 1 13.65 -29.42 -16.30
C MET A 1 13.57 -28.27 -17.30
N SER A 2 12.37 -27.80 -17.65
CA SER A 2 12.17 -26.77 -18.68
C SER A 2 12.76 -25.41 -18.23
N LYS A 3 13.48 -24.70 -19.12
CA LYS A 3 14.07 -23.36 -18.90
C LYS A 3 13.06 -22.31 -18.39
N ILE A 4 11.77 -22.56 -18.59
CA ILE A 4 10.67 -21.70 -18.11
C ILE A 4 10.45 -21.90 -16.61
N GLY A 5 10.51 -23.15 -16.11
CA GLY A 5 10.33 -23.46 -14.69
C GLY A 5 11.43 -22.85 -13.81
N GLU A 6 12.68 -22.85 -14.28
CA GLU A 6 13.81 -22.25 -13.58
C GLU A 6 13.69 -20.71 -13.48
N ARG A 7 13.19 -20.05 -14.54
CA ARG A 7 12.93 -18.59 -14.53
C ARG A 7 11.80 -18.22 -13.58
N LEU A 8 10.74 -19.02 -13.51
CA LEU A 8 9.63 -18.80 -12.58
C LEU A 8 10.07 -18.98 -11.13
N LEU A 9 10.83 -20.04 -10.83
CA LEU A 9 11.38 -20.28 -9.49
C LEU A 9 12.31 -19.15 -9.07
N ARG A 10 13.20 -18.69 -9.95
CA ARG A 10 14.12 -17.58 -9.67
C ARG A 10 13.38 -16.26 -9.45
N GLY A 11 12.33 -15.98 -10.23
CA GLY A 11 11.50 -14.78 -10.02
C GLY A 11 10.74 -14.83 -8.69
N ALA A 12 10.18 -15.99 -8.34
CA ALA A 12 9.48 -16.19 -7.09
C ALA A 12 10.41 -16.07 -5.87
N THR A 13 11.60 -16.67 -5.92
CA THR A 13 12.57 -16.62 -4.82
C THR A 13 13.09 -15.20 -4.59
N ILE A 14 13.35 -14.43 -5.64
CA ILE A 14 13.74 -13.02 -5.52
C ILE A 14 12.63 -12.21 -4.83
N ARG A 15 11.37 -12.43 -5.22
CA ARG A 15 10.23 -11.69 -4.65
C ARG A 15 10.04 -12.02 -3.16
N VAL A 16 10.15 -13.30 -2.79
CA VAL A 16 10.06 -13.75 -1.39
C VAL A 16 11.26 -13.23 -0.59
N ALA A 17 12.47 -13.33 -1.12
CA ALA A 17 13.67 -12.83 -0.47
C ALA A 17 13.58 -11.32 -0.19
N ALA A 18 13.11 -10.53 -1.17
CA ALA A 18 12.88 -9.10 -0.98
C ALA A 18 11.86 -8.82 0.14
N GLN A 19 10.76 -9.58 0.19
CA GLN A 19 9.76 -9.45 1.25
C GLN A 19 10.33 -9.76 2.64
N VAL A 20 11.12 -10.83 2.75
CA VAL A 20 11.77 -11.23 4.01
C VAL A 20 12.78 -10.19 4.46
N VAL A 21 13.61 -9.68 3.55
CA VAL A 21 14.58 -8.61 3.85
C VAL A 21 13.85 -7.36 4.33
N SER A 22 12.79 -6.93 3.66
CA SER A 22 11.98 -5.79 4.10
C SER A 22 11.39 -5.98 5.50
N ALA A 23 10.93 -7.19 5.82
CA ALA A 23 10.40 -7.51 7.15
C ALA A 23 11.49 -7.44 8.23
N ILE A 24 12.68 -8.00 7.97
CA ILE A 24 13.82 -7.96 8.90
C ILE A 24 14.24 -6.51 9.14
N VAL A 25 14.38 -5.71 8.08
CA VAL A 25 14.72 -4.29 8.17
C VAL A 25 13.68 -3.54 8.99
N GLY A 26 12.38 -3.80 8.75
CA GLY A 26 11.29 -3.21 9.52
C GLY A 26 11.39 -3.49 11.01
N ILE A 27 11.69 -4.74 11.40
CA ILE A 27 11.86 -5.13 12.81
C ILE A 27 13.09 -4.46 13.43
N MET A 28 14.22 -4.41 12.71
CA MET A 28 15.44 -3.75 13.18
C MET A 28 15.30 -2.25 13.35
N LEU A 29 14.39 -1.61 12.59
CA LEU A 29 14.07 -0.19 12.70
C LEU A 29 13.29 0.16 13.98
N ILE A 30 12.51 -0.78 14.53
CA ILE A 30 11.70 -0.55 15.74
C ILE A 30 12.52 0.05 16.90
N PRO A 31 13.63 -0.55 17.38
CA PRO A 31 14.40 0.00 18.48
C PRO A 31 14.98 1.37 18.17
N PHE A 32 15.38 1.64 16.92
CA PHE A 32 15.88 2.94 16.50
C PHE A 32 14.78 4.01 16.57
N VAL A 33 13.59 3.70 16.03
CA VAL A 33 12.44 4.62 16.04
C VAL A 33 12.00 4.89 17.48
N ILE A 34 11.90 3.87 18.33
CA ILE A 34 11.54 4.05 19.74
C ILE A 34 12.59 4.89 20.48
N ALA A 35 13.88 4.65 20.23
CA ALA A 35 14.96 5.41 20.88
C ALA A 35 14.98 6.90 20.49
N LYS A 36 14.53 7.24 19.27
CA LYS A 36 14.53 8.63 18.76
C LYS A 36 13.21 9.37 18.97
N LEU A 37 12.08 8.70 18.80
CA LEU A 37 10.74 9.30 18.87
C LEU A 37 10.03 9.01 20.20
N GLY A 38 10.51 8.04 20.98
CA GLY A 38 9.84 7.57 22.18
C GLY A 38 8.65 6.65 21.89
N ALA A 39 8.22 5.91 22.92
CA ALA A 39 7.17 4.90 22.80
C ALA A 39 5.81 5.49 22.37
N ARG A 40 5.51 6.72 22.80
CA ARG A 40 4.25 7.41 22.48
C ARG A 40 4.09 7.63 20.97
N LEU A 41 5.09 8.25 20.34
CA LEU A 41 5.07 8.53 18.90
C LEU A 41 5.24 7.26 18.05
N TYR A 42 5.92 6.24 18.56
CA TYR A 42 5.95 4.93 17.90
C TYR A 42 4.56 4.27 17.86
N GLY A 43 3.79 4.32 18.95
CA GLY A 43 2.41 3.80 18.95
C GLY A 43 1.53 4.50 17.92
N VAL A 44 1.68 5.81 17.82
CA VAL A 44 1.03 6.66 16.81
C VAL A 44 1.45 6.22 15.39
N TRP A 45 2.74 6.00 15.14
CA TRP A 45 3.27 5.49 13.87
C TRP A 45 2.71 4.12 13.50
N VAL A 46 2.60 3.19 14.45
CA VAL A 46 2.04 1.85 14.23
C VAL A 46 0.57 1.93 13.82
N ILE A 47 -0.21 2.83 14.43
CA ILE A 47 -1.62 3.02 14.06
C ILE A 47 -1.74 3.54 12.63
N ILE A 48 -0.96 4.56 12.25
CA ILE A 48 -0.90 5.06 10.86
C ILE A 48 -0.54 3.92 9.92
N GLY A 49 0.55 3.21 10.19
CA GLY A 49 1.03 2.12 9.34
C GLY A 49 0.02 0.99 9.18
N THR A 50 -0.75 0.69 10.22
CA THR A 50 -1.81 -0.34 10.16
C THR A 50 -2.95 0.11 9.26
N ILE A 51 -3.40 1.36 9.39
CA ILE A 51 -4.46 1.93 8.55
C ILE A 51 -4.02 1.99 7.09
N THR A 52 -2.83 2.52 6.82
CA THR A 52 -2.25 2.55 5.47
C THR A 52 -2.06 1.14 4.92
N GLY A 53 -1.66 0.18 5.75
CA GLY A 53 -1.54 -1.22 5.37
C GLY A 53 -2.86 -1.82 4.87
N TYR A 54 -4.00 -1.42 5.45
CA TYR A 54 -5.31 -1.84 4.97
C TYR A 54 -5.68 -1.25 3.60
N TYR A 55 -5.10 -0.13 3.15
CA TYR A 55 -5.31 0.35 1.77
C TYR A 55 -4.75 -0.62 0.73
N GLY A 56 -3.74 -1.41 1.07
CA GLY A 56 -3.27 -2.49 0.21
C GLY A 56 -4.35 -3.54 -0.09
N LEU A 57 -5.33 -3.73 0.81
CA LEU A 57 -6.47 -4.61 0.55
C LEU A 57 -7.41 -4.05 -0.53
N LEU A 58 -7.48 -2.72 -0.72
CA LEU A 58 -8.35 -2.10 -1.72
C LEU A 58 -7.93 -2.45 -3.15
N ASP A 59 -6.68 -2.84 -3.37
CA ASP A 59 -6.25 -3.37 -4.67
C ASP A 59 -6.96 -4.70 -5.00
N LEU A 60 -7.33 -5.53 -4.01
CA LEU A 60 -7.99 -6.83 -4.19
C LEU A 60 -7.35 -7.76 -5.26
N GLY A 61 -6.08 -7.54 -5.61
CA GLY A 61 -5.39 -8.27 -6.68
C GLY A 61 -5.72 -7.77 -8.10
N LEU A 62 -6.44 -6.66 -8.23
CA LEU A 62 -6.81 -6.03 -9.49
C LEU A 62 -5.57 -5.67 -10.32
N SER A 63 -4.53 -5.11 -9.70
CA SER A 63 -3.26 -4.82 -10.39
C SER A 63 -2.64 -6.07 -11.02
N SER A 64 -2.67 -7.19 -10.31
CA SER A 64 -2.16 -8.47 -10.80
C SER A 64 -3.01 -9.04 -11.94
N ALA A 65 -4.33 -8.94 -11.84
CA ALA A 65 -5.26 -9.37 -12.88
C ALA A 65 -5.10 -8.51 -14.14
N LEU A 66 -5.08 -7.19 -13.99
CA LEU A 66 -4.90 -6.24 -15.09
C LEU A 66 -3.60 -6.52 -15.85
N GLY A 67 -2.48 -6.70 -15.15
CA GLY A 67 -1.21 -7.06 -15.79
C GLY A 67 -1.29 -8.33 -16.63
N ARG A 68 -2.01 -9.37 -16.17
CA ARG A 68 -2.23 -10.60 -16.94
C ARG A 68 -3.10 -10.38 -18.18
N PHE A 69 -4.22 -9.66 -18.04
CA PHE A 69 -5.14 -9.41 -19.15
C PHE A 69 -4.49 -8.51 -20.20
N VAL A 70 -3.93 -7.37 -19.79
CA VAL A 70 -3.27 -6.43 -20.70
C VAL A 70 -2.12 -7.09 -21.44
N SER A 71 -1.27 -7.89 -20.78
CA SER A 71 -0.19 -8.62 -21.46
C SER A 71 -0.72 -9.61 -22.49
N ARG A 72 -1.85 -10.27 -22.22
CA ARG A 72 -2.48 -11.23 -23.14
C ARG A 72 -3.03 -10.54 -24.39
N TYR A 73 -3.73 -9.42 -24.24
CA TYR A 73 -4.33 -8.69 -25.38
C TYR A 73 -3.29 -7.93 -26.20
N LEU A 74 -2.29 -7.31 -25.55
CA LEU A 74 -1.15 -6.71 -26.25
C LEU A 74 -0.36 -7.75 -27.05
N GLY A 75 -0.16 -8.95 -26.50
CA GLY A 75 0.50 -10.05 -27.22
C GLY A 75 -0.27 -10.56 -28.44
N ARG A 76 -1.58 -10.28 -28.54
CA ARG A 76 -2.44 -10.60 -29.69
C ARG A 76 -2.58 -9.45 -30.69
N GLY A 77 -1.98 -8.29 -30.41
CA GLY A 77 -2.12 -7.08 -31.23
C GLY A 77 -3.42 -6.32 -31.04
N ASP A 78 -4.27 -6.75 -30.09
CA ASP A 78 -5.59 -6.18 -29.84
C ASP A 78 -5.50 -5.07 -28.78
N LYS A 79 -5.20 -3.86 -29.25
CA LYS A 79 -4.97 -2.69 -28.38
C LYS A 79 -6.27 -2.09 -27.84
N ASP A 80 -7.37 -2.24 -28.58
CA ASP A 80 -8.65 -1.63 -28.22
C ASP A 80 -9.25 -2.33 -26.99
N GLU A 81 -9.25 -3.67 -26.98
CA GLU A 81 -9.64 -4.45 -25.80
C GLU A 81 -8.73 -4.17 -24.60
N ALA A 82 -7.41 -4.11 -24.80
CA ALA A 82 -6.47 -3.77 -23.73
C ALA A 82 -6.77 -2.39 -23.11
N ASN A 83 -7.11 -1.40 -23.93
CA ASN A 83 -7.47 -0.06 -23.49
C ASN A 83 -8.80 -0.04 -22.70
N GLY A 84 -9.76 -0.88 -23.09
CA GLY A 84 -11.00 -1.10 -22.34
C GLY A 84 -10.72 -1.58 -20.91
N TYR A 85 -9.91 -2.62 -20.75
CA TYR A 85 -9.53 -3.13 -19.41
C TYR A 85 -8.78 -2.11 -18.57
N ILE A 86 -7.84 -1.36 -19.17
CA ILE A 86 -7.09 -0.30 -18.49
C ILE A 86 -8.05 0.79 -18.00
N THR A 87 -8.99 1.22 -18.84
CA THR A 87 -9.97 2.25 -18.50
C THR A 87 -10.90 1.79 -17.38
N SER A 88 -11.44 0.56 -17.45
CA SER A 88 -12.26 0.01 -16.37
C SER A 88 -11.49 -0.08 -15.06
N ALA A 89 -10.26 -0.57 -15.09
CA ALA A 89 -9.42 -0.65 -13.90
C ALA A 89 -9.11 0.75 -13.34
N PHE A 90 -8.86 1.74 -14.19
CA PHE A 90 -8.67 3.13 -13.78
C PHE A 90 -9.86 3.65 -12.97
N TYR A 91 -11.10 3.45 -13.45
CA TYR A 91 -12.29 3.86 -12.70
C TYR A 91 -12.43 3.14 -11.36
N VAL A 92 -12.13 1.84 -11.29
CA VAL A 92 -12.15 1.08 -10.04
C VAL A 92 -11.10 1.60 -9.06
N PHE A 93 -9.89 1.88 -9.53
CA PHE A 93 -8.84 2.49 -8.69
C PHE A 93 -9.20 3.90 -8.24
N CYS A 94 -9.80 4.73 -9.10
CA CYS A 94 -10.30 6.06 -8.70
C CYS A 94 -11.38 5.94 -7.62
N ALA A 95 -12.35 5.03 -7.77
CA ALA A 95 -13.37 4.79 -6.76
C ALA A 95 -12.76 4.30 -5.44
N GLY A 96 -11.82 3.35 -5.50
CA GLY A 96 -11.07 2.87 -4.33
C GLY A 96 -10.27 3.98 -3.65
N GLY A 97 -9.62 4.85 -4.43
CA GLY A 97 -8.88 6.01 -3.92
C GLY A 97 -9.78 7.04 -3.23
N ILE A 98 -10.97 7.30 -3.77
CA ILE A 98 -11.97 8.17 -3.10
C ILE A 98 -12.40 7.56 -1.77
N ILE A 99 -12.68 6.24 -1.73
CA ILE A 99 -13.03 5.54 -0.49
C ILE A 99 -11.88 5.64 0.52
N ALA A 100 -10.65 5.39 0.10
CA ALA A 100 -9.47 5.52 0.95
C ALA A 100 -9.37 6.94 1.52
N PHE A 101 -9.50 7.96 0.67
CA PHE A 101 -9.45 9.37 1.10
C PHE A 101 -10.54 9.71 2.12
N ILE A 102 -11.78 9.26 1.92
CA ILE A 102 -12.88 9.46 2.87
C ILE A 102 -12.57 8.79 4.22
N VAL A 103 -12.07 7.56 4.20
CA VAL A 103 -11.68 6.83 5.42
C VAL A 103 -10.55 7.57 6.15
N THR A 104 -9.52 8.03 5.43
CA THR A 104 -8.43 8.84 5.99
C THR A 104 -8.96 10.10 6.67
N ALA A 105 -9.84 10.85 5.98
CA ALA A 105 -10.42 12.08 6.49
C ALA A 105 -11.27 11.84 7.74
N LEU A 106 -12.06 10.76 7.75
CA LEU A 106 -12.88 10.36 8.90
C LEU A 106 -12.01 10.00 10.11
N VAL A 107 -10.97 9.19 9.92
CA VAL A 107 -10.02 8.84 10.98
C VAL A 107 -9.32 10.09 11.52
N ALA A 108 -8.83 10.97 10.64
CA ALA A 108 -8.18 12.21 11.05
C ALA A 108 -9.12 13.11 11.87
N PHE A 109 -10.40 13.19 11.48
CA PHE A 109 -11.42 13.92 12.21
C PHE A 109 -11.69 13.32 13.60
N LEU A 110 -11.85 11.99 13.69
CA LEU A 110 -12.06 11.29 14.96
C LEU A 110 -10.86 11.45 15.91
N CYS A 111 -9.64 11.35 15.39
CA CYS A 111 -8.43 11.57 16.18
C CYS A 111 -8.32 13.00 16.71
N ARG A 112 -8.75 14.00 15.94
CA ARG A 112 -8.83 15.40 16.40
C ARG A 112 -9.81 15.58 17.57
N ILE A 113 -10.87 14.78 17.64
CA ILE A 113 -11.87 14.83 18.72
C ILE A 113 -11.37 14.08 19.97
N MET A 114 -10.68 12.94 19.80
CA MET A 114 -10.23 12.12 20.94
C MET A 114 -8.90 12.56 21.58
N ILE A 115 -8.00 13.22 20.85
CA ILE A 115 -6.67 13.58 21.36
C ILE A 115 -6.68 15.03 21.87
N ALA A 116 -6.57 15.19 23.19
CA ALA A 116 -6.60 16.49 23.88
C ALA A 116 -5.31 17.34 23.72
N ASP A 117 -4.20 16.75 23.26
CA ASP A 117 -2.93 17.46 23.04
C ASP A 117 -2.83 17.99 21.58
N PRO A 118 -2.84 19.32 21.36
CA PRO A 118 -2.95 19.91 20.01
C PRO A 118 -1.73 19.69 19.10
N GLN A 119 -0.55 19.38 19.66
CA GLN A 119 0.68 19.24 18.87
C GLN A 119 0.80 17.82 18.27
N ASP A 120 0.52 16.78 19.05
CA ASP A 120 0.57 15.39 18.57
C ASP A 120 -0.54 15.10 17.53
N ALA A 121 -1.71 15.71 17.71
CA ALA A 121 -2.85 15.54 16.80
C ALA A 121 -2.57 16.12 15.39
N LYS A 122 -1.84 17.24 15.30
CA LYS A 122 -1.47 17.85 14.01
C LYS A 122 -0.41 17.03 13.28
N MET A 123 0.61 16.57 13.99
CA MET A 123 1.66 15.73 13.39
C MET A 123 1.08 14.40 12.89
N PHE A 124 0.17 13.79 13.66
CA PHE A 124 -0.55 12.59 13.23
C PHE A 124 -1.37 12.81 11.96
N SER A 125 -2.15 13.89 11.93
CA SER A 125 -3.02 14.19 10.78
C SER A 125 -2.20 14.44 9.50
N TYR A 126 -1.09 15.18 9.58
CA TYR A 126 -0.20 15.37 8.43
C TYR A 126 0.50 14.08 8.00
N ALA A 127 0.97 13.26 8.94
CA ALA A 127 1.59 11.99 8.63
C ALA A 127 0.61 11.01 7.98
N LEU A 128 -0.64 10.97 8.45
CA LEU A 128 -1.71 10.15 7.88
C LEU A 128 -2.14 10.65 6.49
N LEU A 129 -2.22 11.98 6.29
CA LEU A 129 -2.54 12.56 4.98
C LEU A 129 -1.44 12.28 3.95
N ILE A 130 -0.17 12.41 4.35
CA ILE A 130 0.96 12.07 3.48
C ILE A 130 0.95 10.57 3.16
N ALA A 131 0.83 9.71 4.17
CA ALA A 131 0.82 8.26 4.01
C ALA A 131 -0.41 7.73 3.24
N GLY A 132 -1.56 8.40 3.35
CA GLY A 132 -2.77 8.05 2.60
C GLY A 132 -2.82 8.64 1.19
N SER A 133 -1.91 9.57 0.86
CA SER A 133 -1.77 10.14 -0.49
C SER A 133 -0.73 9.44 -1.38
N ALA A 134 0.08 8.55 -0.78
CA ALA A 134 1.13 7.77 -1.43
C ALA A 134 0.60 6.40 -1.88
#